data_AF-A0AAU3F228-F1
#
_entry.id   AF-A0AAU3F228-F1
#
_cell.length_a   1.000
_cell.length_b   1.000
_cell.length_c   1.000
_cell.angle_alpha   90.00
_cell.angle_beta   90.00
_cell.angle_gamma   90.00
#
_symmetry.space_group_name_H-M   'P 1'
#
loop_
_entity.id
_entity.type
_entity.pdbx_description
1 polymer ?
#
loop_
_entity_poly.entity_id
_entity_poly.type
_entity_poly.pdbx_seq_one_letter_code
_entity_poly.pdbx_strand_id
1 'polypeptide(L)'
;MSSSSKTFAELFDNFEREAFRLETLDDYGKSGNVVAYQSFLAGEPQPEAYNAEWVAELQSHVSKGKRVYRVHVLSRPLTPYLRFELGWGYRKNMSGGEEFFILDTTEQSNPLDGVPDFWLFDSTDTAILGYDEAGAFLGAEVLDTGRAREFAEYRETALAHSEPFTDWWAKYGE
;
A
#
# COMPACT_ATOMS: atom_id res chain seq x y z
N MET A 1 29.87 -6.73 -17.03
CA MET A 1 29.61 -6.26 -15.65
C MET A 1 28.19 -6.68 -15.33
N SER A 2 28.00 -7.80 -14.61
CA SER A 2 26.65 -8.21 -14.19
C SER A 2 26.27 -7.34 -12.99
N SER A 3 25.49 -6.28 -13.23
CA SER A 3 24.81 -5.61 -12.13
C SER A 3 23.82 -6.63 -11.56
N SER A 4 24.07 -7.13 -10.35
CA SER A 4 23.06 -7.91 -9.64
C SER A 4 21.96 -6.93 -9.25
N SER A 5 20.88 -6.89 -10.04
CA SER A 5 19.68 -6.14 -9.70
C SER A 5 19.11 -6.69 -8.39
N LYS A 6 18.92 -5.84 -7.39
CA LYS A 6 18.21 -6.21 -6.15
C LYS A 6 16.83 -6.77 -6.52
N THR A 7 16.40 -7.81 -5.83
CA THR A 7 15.04 -8.34 -5.93
C THR A 7 14.10 -7.55 -5.02
N PHE A 8 12.80 -7.59 -5.30
CA PHE A 8 11.80 -6.91 -4.49
C PHE A 8 11.77 -7.42 -3.03
N ALA A 9 11.93 -8.73 -2.81
CA ALA A 9 11.99 -9.31 -1.46
C ALA A 9 13.20 -8.81 -0.68
N GLU A 10 14.38 -8.71 -1.33
CA GLU A 10 15.59 -8.17 -0.69
C GLU A 10 15.41 -6.72 -0.24
N LEU A 11 14.50 -5.93 -0.81
CA LEU A 11 14.26 -4.56 -0.35
C LEU A 11 13.58 -4.53 1.03
N PHE A 12 12.63 -5.43 1.29
CA PHE A 12 11.99 -5.57 2.60
C PHE A 12 12.95 -6.09 3.67
N ASP A 13 13.85 -6.99 3.30
CA ASP A 13 14.85 -7.50 4.24
C ASP A 13 15.88 -6.44 4.65
N ASN A 14 16.19 -5.49 3.76
CA ASN A 14 17.35 -4.61 3.90
C ASN A 14 17.04 -3.12 4.14
N PHE A 15 15.79 -2.65 4.03
CA PHE A 15 15.50 -1.23 4.32
C PHE A 15 15.76 -0.91 5.79
N GLU A 16 16.28 0.27 6.11
CA GLU A 16 16.78 0.61 7.45
C GLU A 16 15.96 1.67 8.17
N ARG A 17 15.24 2.52 7.46
CA ARG A 17 14.51 3.66 8.04
C ARG A 17 13.04 3.60 7.70
N GLU A 18 12.71 3.45 6.42
CA GLU A 18 11.34 3.55 5.97
C GLU A 18 11.02 2.73 4.72
N ALA A 19 9.78 2.24 4.66
CA ALA A 19 9.16 1.69 3.47
C ALA A 19 7.82 2.42 3.23
N PHE A 20 7.71 3.10 2.10
CA PHE A 20 6.51 3.81 1.66
C PHE A 20 5.81 3.06 0.53
N ARG A 21 4.49 2.90 0.63
CA ARG A 21 3.64 2.36 -0.44
C ARG A 21 2.70 3.43 -1.00
N LEU A 22 2.67 3.55 -2.33
CA LEU A 22 1.57 4.19 -3.04
C LEU A 22 0.66 3.13 -3.67
N GLU A 23 -0.64 3.22 -3.41
CA GLU A 23 -1.71 2.45 -4.08
C GLU A 23 -2.59 3.39 -4.89
N THR A 24 -2.89 3.01 -6.12
CA THR A 24 -3.65 3.84 -7.08
C THR A 24 -4.85 3.15 -7.69
N LEU A 25 -5.09 1.87 -7.36
CA LEU A 25 -6.20 1.08 -7.93
C LEU A 25 -7.32 0.87 -6.92
N ASP A 26 -8.56 0.95 -7.41
CA ASP A 26 -9.74 0.68 -6.58
C ASP A 26 -10.01 -0.83 -6.38
N ASP A 27 -9.25 -1.73 -7.03
CA ASP A 27 -9.44 -3.18 -6.97
C ASP A 27 -8.13 -3.97 -7.13
N TYR A 28 -7.74 -4.69 -6.06
CA TYR A 28 -6.63 -5.65 -6.03
C TYR A 28 -7.14 -7.08 -5.71
N GLY A 29 -8.40 -7.36 -6.08
CA GLY A 29 -9.17 -8.56 -5.74
C GLY A 29 -8.63 -9.88 -6.26
N LYS A 30 -7.61 -9.84 -7.13
CA LYS A 30 -6.93 -11.03 -7.68
C LYS A 30 -5.48 -11.18 -7.22
N SER A 31 -4.91 -10.21 -6.50
CA SER A 31 -3.53 -10.25 -6.02
C SER A 31 -3.39 -10.43 -4.50
N GLY A 32 -4.42 -10.07 -3.73
CA GLY A 32 -4.41 -10.17 -2.28
C GLY A 32 -4.89 -11.53 -1.75
N ASN A 33 -5.41 -11.52 -0.52
CA ASN A 33 -6.07 -12.68 0.06
C ASN A 33 -7.47 -12.88 -0.57
N VAL A 34 -7.50 -13.50 -1.76
CA VAL A 34 -8.73 -13.75 -2.54
C VAL A 34 -9.77 -14.48 -1.70
N VAL A 35 -9.37 -15.44 -0.87
CA VAL A 35 -10.29 -16.20 0.00
C VAL A 35 -10.93 -15.27 1.03
N ALA A 36 -10.15 -14.44 1.71
CA ALA A 36 -10.69 -13.48 2.67
C ALA A 36 -11.61 -12.45 1.98
N TYR A 37 -11.29 -12.04 0.75
CA TYR A 37 -12.18 -11.16 -0.01
C TYR A 37 -13.52 -11.84 -0.33
N GLN A 38 -13.51 -13.13 -0.71
CA GLN A 38 -14.76 -13.88 -0.91
C GLN A 38 -15.58 -14.01 0.39
N SER A 39 -14.94 -14.27 1.53
CA SER A 39 -15.61 -14.29 2.83
C SER A 39 -16.24 -12.93 3.17
N PHE A 40 -15.53 -11.82 2.91
CA PHE A 40 -16.08 -10.48 3.09
C PHE A 40 -17.33 -10.24 2.23
N LEU A 41 -17.28 -10.61 0.95
CA LEU A 41 -18.43 -10.50 0.05
C LEU A 41 -19.62 -11.38 0.49
N ALA A 42 -19.35 -12.50 1.15
CA ALA A 42 -20.36 -13.38 1.74
C ALA A 42 -20.94 -12.85 3.07
N GLY A 43 -20.42 -11.73 3.60
CA GLY A 43 -20.84 -11.19 4.90
C GLY A 43 -20.32 -11.98 6.10
N GLU A 44 -19.30 -12.83 5.90
CA GLU A 44 -18.66 -13.58 6.97
C GLU A 44 -17.78 -12.66 7.83
N PRO A 45 -17.56 -12.98 9.11
CA PRO A 45 -16.65 -12.21 9.95
C PRO A 45 -15.19 -12.36 9.47
N GLN A 46 -14.36 -11.36 9.78
CA GLN A 46 -12.93 -11.41 9.51
C GLN A 46 -12.30 -12.62 10.23
N PRO A 47 -11.54 -13.50 9.52
CA PRO A 47 -10.82 -14.57 10.17
C PRO A 47 -9.79 -14.05 11.17
N GLU A 48 -9.67 -14.69 12.34
CA GLU A 48 -8.73 -14.25 13.40
C GLU A 48 -7.27 -14.16 12.92
N ALA A 49 -6.86 -15.14 12.10
CA ALA A 49 -5.53 -15.24 11.52
C ALA A 49 -5.31 -14.36 10.26
N TYR A 50 -6.31 -13.58 9.84
CA TYR A 50 -6.18 -12.70 8.67
C TYR A 50 -4.99 -11.75 8.85
N ASN A 51 -4.09 -11.73 7.85
CA ASN A 51 -2.83 -10.96 7.82
C ASN A 51 -1.91 -11.15 9.05
N ALA A 52 -2.03 -12.23 9.83
CA ALA A 52 -1.25 -12.41 11.05
C ALA A 52 0.28 -12.42 10.80
N GLU A 53 0.73 -13.04 9.72
CA GLU A 53 2.15 -13.09 9.33
C GLU A 53 2.69 -11.69 9.00
N TRP A 54 1.97 -10.95 8.17
CA TRP A 54 2.33 -9.57 7.82
C TRP A 54 2.32 -8.64 9.03
N VAL A 55 1.34 -8.77 9.92
CA VAL A 55 1.31 -8.01 11.19
C VAL A 55 2.54 -8.32 12.04
N ALA A 56 2.98 -9.58 12.12
CA ALA A 56 4.19 -9.94 12.87
C ALA A 56 5.46 -9.35 12.23
N GLU A 57 5.52 -9.31 10.89
CA GLU A 57 6.60 -8.66 10.14
C GLU A 57 6.65 -7.15 10.39
N LEU A 58 5.50 -6.47 10.30
CA LEU A 58 5.36 -5.04 10.65
C LEU A 58 5.85 -4.77 12.07
N GLN A 59 5.44 -5.58 13.05
CA GLN A 59 5.89 -5.44 14.45
C GLN A 59 7.40 -5.60 14.58
N SER A 60 8.01 -6.53 13.82
CA SER A 60 9.46 -6.71 13.78
C SER A 60 10.16 -5.45 13.26
N HIS A 61 9.66 -4.83 12.19
CA HIS A 61 10.22 -3.59 11.65
C HIS A 61 10.04 -2.41 12.62
N VAL A 62 8.84 -2.22 13.16
CA VAL A 62 8.52 -1.14 14.10
C VAL A 62 9.34 -1.26 15.38
N SER A 63 9.57 -2.47 15.89
CA SER A 63 10.41 -2.69 17.08
C SER A 63 11.88 -2.29 16.88
N LYS A 64 12.33 -2.23 15.62
CA LYS A 64 13.66 -1.77 15.22
C LYS A 64 13.70 -0.26 14.91
N GLY A 65 12.61 0.46 15.14
CA GLY A 65 12.48 1.89 14.84
C GLY A 65 12.26 2.21 13.36
N LYS A 66 11.92 1.21 12.54
CA LYS A 66 11.61 1.39 11.11
C LYS A 66 10.16 1.80 10.92
N ARG A 67 9.88 2.62 9.90
CA ARG A 67 8.54 3.09 9.56
C ARG A 67 8.00 2.39 8.33
N VAL A 68 6.77 1.88 8.38
CA VAL A 68 6.07 1.36 7.20
C VAL A 68 4.77 2.14 7.06
N TYR A 69 4.54 2.74 5.90
CA TYR A 69 3.39 3.60 5.71
C TYR A 69 2.91 3.65 4.27
N ARG A 70 1.64 3.99 4.11
CA ARG A 70 0.93 3.88 2.84
C ARG A 70 0.05 5.10 2.57
N VAL A 71 0.07 5.57 1.33
CA VAL A 71 -0.97 6.44 0.79
C VAL A 71 -1.77 5.65 -0.25
N HIS A 72 -3.09 5.64 -0.10
CA HIS A 72 -4.00 5.13 -1.13
C HIS A 72 -4.71 6.30 -1.80
N VAL A 73 -4.52 6.43 -3.11
CA VAL A 73 -5.28 7.32 -3.98
C VAL A 73 -6.56 6.62 -4.40
N LEU A 74 -7.71 7.14 -3.98
CA LEU A 74 -9.01 6.53 -4.30
C LEU A 74 -10.08 7.59 -4.57
N SER A 75 -11.22 7.14 -5.06
CA SER A 75 -12.42 7.96 -5.15
C SER A 75 -13.65 7.21 -4.61
N ARG A 76 -14.60 7.98 -4.11
CA ARG A 76 -15.92 7.52 -3.64
C ARG A 76 -16.95 7.56 -4.79
N PRO A 77 -17.98 6.69 -4.77
CA PRO A 77 -18.28 5.70 -3.72
C PRO A 77 -17.29 4.53 -3.69
N LEU A 78 -16.98 4.05 -2.48
CA LEU A 78 -16.03 2.94 -2.31
C LEU A 78 -16.54 1.65 -2.98
N THR A 79 -15.67 1.04 -3.77
CA THR A 79 -15.89 -0.30 -4.35
C THR A 79 -15.99 -1.35 -3.24
N PRO A 80 -16.57 -2.53 -3.53
CA PRO A 80 -16.56 -3.64 -2.58
C PRO A 80 -15.13 -4.02 -2.14
N TYR A 81 -14.16 -3.94 -3.06
CA TYR A 81 -12.76 -4.21 -2.73
C TYR A 81 -12.18 -3.17 -1.78
N LEU A 82 -12.37 -1.88 -2.04
CA LEU A 82 -11.91 -0.83 -1.13
C LEU A 82 -12.54 -0.96 0.26
N ARG A 83 -13.83 -1.29 0.35
CA ARG A 83 -14.48 -1.55 1.66
C ARG A 83 -13.84 -2.73 2.39
N PHE A 84 -13.47 -3.78 1.67
CA PHE A 84 -12.73 -4.92 2.22
C PHE A 84 -11.33 -4.49 2.68
N GLU A 85 -10.55 -3.87 1.81
CA GLU A 85 -9.16 -3.52 2.08
C GLU A 85 -9.03 -2.52 3.23
N LEU A 86 -9.81 -1.44 3.19
CA LEU A 86 -9.82 -0.42 4.23
C LEU A 86 -10.40 -0.96 5.54
N GLY A 87 -11.54 -1.66 5.45
CA GLY A 87 -12.29 -2.14 6.61
C GLY A 87 -11.64 -3.33 7.33
N TRP A 88 -10.97 -4.22 6.60
CA TRP A 88 -10.31 -5.41 7.16
C TRP A 88 -8.80 -5.27 7.15
N GLY A 89 -8.21 -5.00 5.98
CA GLY A 89 -6.76 -4.90 5.76
C GLY A 89 -6.14 -3.82 6.63
N TYR A 90 -6.52 -2.57 6.41
CA TYR A 90 -5.84 -1.42 7.04
C TYR A 90 -6.00 -1.46 8.55
N ARG A 91 -7.23 -1.70 9.03
CA ARG A 91 -7.50 -1.83 10.47
C ARG A 91 -6.69 -2.95 11.13
N LYS A 92 -6.49 -4.08 10.44
CA LYS A 92 -5.65 -5.18 10.97
C LYS A 92 -4.16 -4.79 10.95
N ASN A 93 -3.66 -4.27 9.83
CA ASN A 93 -2.25 -3.94 9.67
C ASN A 93 -1.79 -2.79 10.60
N MET A 94 -2.68 -1.84 10.91
CA MET A 94 -2.42 -0.80 11.92
C MET A 94 -2.08 -1.38 13.30
N SER A 95 -2.60 -2.57 13.65
CA SER A 95 -2.21 -3.25 14.90
C SER A 95 -0.75 -3.74 14.91
N GLY A 96 -0.14 -3.83 13.72
CA GLY A 96 1.29 -4.09 13.54
C GLY A 96 2.14 -2.82 13.46
N GLY A 97 1.51 -1.64 13.38
CA GLY A 97 2.17 -0.34 13.31
C GLY A 97 2.37 0.24 11.91
N GLU A 98 1.74 -0.33 10.87
CA GLU A 98 1.65 0.32 9.55
C GLU A 98 0.76 1.57 9.64
N GLU A 99 1.23 2.69 9.10
CA GLU A 99 0.47 3.94 9.03
C GLU A 99 -0.23 4.08 7.68
N PHE A 100 -1.47 4.57 7.67
CA PHE A 100 -2.26 4.70 6.46
C PHE A 100 -2.79 6.12 6.28
N PHE A 101 -2.76 6.59 5.04
CA PHE A 101 -3.23 7.89 4.62
C PHE A 101 -4.08 7.74 3.36
N ILE A 102 -5.11 8.56 3.23
CA ILE A 102 -6.03 8.53 2.08
C ILE A 102 -5.92 9.84 1.31
N LEU A 103 -5.58 9.73 0.03
CA LEU A 103 -5.71 10.82 -0.94
C LEU A 103 -7.04 10.62 -1.67
N ASP A 104 -8.08 11.28 -1.16
CA ASP A 104 -9.42 11.23 -1.73
C ASP A 104 -9.55 12.21 -2.91
N THR A 105 -9.84 11.68 -4.09
CA THR A 105 -9.95 12.44 -5.34
C THR A 105 -11.40 12.69 -5.76
N THR A 106 -12.39 12.41 -4.91
CA THR A 106 -13.82 12.59 -5.27
C THR A 106 -14.17 14.02 -5.63
N GLU A 107 -13.63 15.00 -4.90
CA GLU A 107 -13.97 16.42 -5.05
C GLU A 107 -12.77 17.27 -5.53
N GLN A 108 -11.68 16.62 -5.96
CA GLN A 108 -10.46 17.28 -6.39
C GLN A 108 -9.72 16.47 -7.46
N SER A 109 -8.95 17.14 -8.32
CA SER A 109 -8.09 16.46 -9.29
C SER A 109 -7.02 15.61 -8.59
N ASN A 110 -6.74 14.41 -9.14
CA ASN A 110 -5.63 13.58 -8.68
C ASN A 110 -4.27 14.23 -9.04
N PRO A 111 -3.44 14.65 -8.05
CA PRO A 111 -2.13 15.23 -8.33
C PRO A 111 -1.09 14.17 -8.75
N LEU A 112 -1.42 12.89 -8.64
CA LEU A 112 -0.58 11.73 -8.97
C LEU A 112 -1.14 10.94 -10.16
N ASP A 113 -1.92 11.60 -11.03
CA ASP A 113 -2.43 10.97 -12.24
C ASP A 113 -1.29 10.43 -13.12
N GLY A 114 -1.39 9.17 -13.53
CA GLY A 114 -0.36 8.46 -14.29
C GLY A 114 0.85 7.97 -13.48
N VAL A 115 0.91 8.21 -12.16
CA VAL A 115 1.93 7.60 -11.30
C VAL A 115 1.54 6.15 -11.01
N PRO A 116 2.45 5.18 -11.21
CA PRO A 116 2.12 3.77 -10.99
C PRO A 116 2.10 3.42 -9.49
N ASP A 117 1.56 2.25 -9.16
CA ASP A 117 1.77 1.63 -7.85
C ASP A 117 3.26 1.37 -7.58
N PHE A 118 3.75 1.76 -6.41
CA PHE A 118 5.15 1.51 -6.07
C PHE A 118 5.41 1.38 -4.56
N TRP A 119 6.48 0.67 -4.24
CA TRP A 119 7.17 0.78 -2.96
C TRP A 119 8.44 1.62 -3.11
N LEU A 120 8.71 2.48 -2.13
CA LEU A 120 9.95 3.24 -1.99
C LEU A 120 10.57 2.95 -0.63
N PHE A 121 11.80 2.46 -0.64
CA PHE A 121 12.56 2.11 0.55
C PHE A 121 13.68 3.12 0.76
N ASP A 122 13.76 3.67 1.96
CA ASP A 122 14.78 4.62 2.43
C ASP A 122 15.01 5.85 1.55
N SER A 123 14.08 6.18 0.66
CA SER A 123 14.23 7.18 -0.40
C SER A 123 15.36 6.87 -1.40
N THR A 124 15.77 5.60 -1.54
CA THR A 124 16.89 5.16 -2.39
C THR A 124 16.54 4.06 -3.37
N ASP A 125 15.63 3.16 -3.01
CA ASP A 125 15.29 1.99 -3.80
C ASP A 125 13.79 1.98 -4.09
N THR A 126 13.43 1.77 -5.35
CA THR A 126 12.04 1.82 -5.81
C THR A 126 11.68 0.53 -6.52
N ALA A 127 10.50 -0.02 -6.19
CA ALA A 127 9.90 -1.13 -6.90
C ALA A 127 8.52 -0.70 -7.42
N ILE A 128 8.34 -0.69 -8.75
CA ILE A 128 7.03 -0.49 -9.37
C ILE A 128 6.28 -1.82 -9.37
N LEU A 129 4.97 -1.79 -9.08
CA LEU A 129 4.12 -2.98 -9.08
C LEU A 129 3.17 -2.92 -10.27
N GLY A 130 3.20 -3.98 -11.08
CA GLY A 130 2.31 -4.14 -12.21
C GLY A 130 1.07 -4.95 -11.81
N TYR A 131 -0.09 -4.48 -12.25
CA TYR A 131 -1.36 -5.20 -12.13
C TYR A 131 -2.09 -5.21 -13.47
N ASP A 132 -2.90 -6.24 -13.73
CA ASP A 132 -3.82 -6.24 -14.86
C ASP A 132 -5.13 -5.52 -14.52
N GLU A 133 -6.01 -5.38 -15.52
CA GLU A 133 -7.32 -4.72 -15.37
C GLU A 133 -8.25 -5.43 -14.37
N ALA A 134 -7.98 -6.68 -14.02
CA ALA A 134 -8.73 -7.44 -13.03
C ALA A 134 -8.10 -7.38 -11.63
N GLY A 135 -7.05 -6.56 -11.44
CA GLY A 135 -6.33 -6.43 -10.17
C GLY A 135 -5.43 -7.62 -9.85
N ALA A 136 -5.01 -8.41 -10.86
CA ALA A 136 -4.06 -9.51 -10.67
C ALA A 136 -2.63 -8.99 -10.74
N PHE A 137 -1.79 -9.45 -9.81
CA PHE A 137 -0.40 -9.00 -9.73
C PHE A 137 0.44 -9.63 -10.85
N LEU A 138 1.07 -8.78 -11.65
CA LEU A 138 1.90 -9.17 -12.79
C LEU A 138 3.39 -9.25 -12.44
N GLY A 139 3.81 -8.60 -11.35
CA GLY A 139 5.19 -8.61 -10.87
C GLY A 139 5.65 -7.25 -10.37
N ALA A 140 6.85 -7.24 -9.78
CA ALA A 140 7.51 -6.02 -9.33
C ALA A 140 8.78 -5.78 -10.16
N GLU A 141 8.95 -4.54 -10.64
CA GLU A 141 10.17 -4.08 -11.30
C GLU A 141 10.96 -3.20 -10.34
N VAL A 142 12.15 -3.65 -9.95
CA VAL A 142 13.09 -2.82 -9.17
C VAL A 142 13.82 -1.89 -10.12
N LEU A 143 13.66 -0.59 -9.90
CA LEU A 143 14.25 0.45 -10.73
C LEU A 143 15.72 0.71 -10.38
N ASP A 144 16.42 1.35 -11.30
CA ASP A 144 17.71 1.96 -11.00
C ASP A 144 17.57 3.08 -9.97
N THR A 145 18.53 3.14 -9.03
CA THR A 145 18.55 4.12 -7.93
C THR A 145 18.54 5.57 -8.39
N GLY A 146 18.95 5.87 -9.63
CA GLY A 146 18.90 7.22 -10.21
C GLY A 146 17.50 7.81 -10.32
N ARG A 147 16.45 6.98 -10.26
CA ARG A 147 15.05 7.43 -10.26
C ARG A 147 14.46 7.65 -8.87
N ALA A 148 15.14 7.27 -7.79
CA ALA A 148 14.57 7.30 -6.44
C ALA A 148 14.10 8.70 -6.00
N ARG A 149 14.77 9.76 -6.47
CA ARG A 149 14.36 11.14 -6.20
C ARG A 149 12.98 11.47 -6.79
N GLU A 150 12.70 11.03 -8.00
CA GLU A 150 11.40 11.22 -8.67
C GLU A 150 10.28 10.59 -7.82
N PHE A 151 10.49 9.37 -7.34
CA PHE A 151 9.52 8.66 -6.51
C PHE A 151 9.39 9.22 -5.10
N ALA A 152 10.47 9.78 -4.54
CA ALA A 152 10.40 10.54 -3.31
C ALA A 152 9.52 11.80 -3.49
N GLU A 153 9.61 12.50 -4.62
CA GLU A 153 8.74 13.65 -4.92
C GLU A 153 7.26 13.24 -5.07
N TYR A 154 6.96 12.08 -5.66
CA TYR A 154 5.61 11.51 -5.67
C TYR A 154 5.11 11.21 -4.25
N ARG A 155 5.93 10.61 -3.39
CA ARG A 155 5.58 10.36 -1.99
C ARG A 155 5.26 11.66 -1.24
N GLU A 156 6.12 12.68 -1.35
CA GLU A 156 5.88 13.96 -0.68
C GLU A 156 4.57 14.59 -1.15
N THR A 157 4.28 14.52 -2.45
CA THR A 157 3.01 14.97 -3.02
C THR A 157 1.84 14.15 -2.46
N ALA A 158 1.97 12.83 -2.39
CA ALA A 158 0.94 11.95 -1.84
C ALA A 158 0.61 12.30 -0.38
N LEU A 159 1.64 12.49 0.45
CA LEU A 159 1.49 12.85 1.86
C LEU A 159 0.91 14.26 2.05
N ALA A 160 1.32 15.23 1.23
CA ALA A 160 0.83 16.61 1.33
C ALA A 160 -0.66 16.75 0.99
N HIS A 161 -1.20 15.83 0.19
CA HIS A 161 -2.58 15.84 -0.28
C HIS A 161 -3.49 14.80 0.39
N SER A 162 -2.95 14.01 1.32
CA SER A 162 -3.70 12.97 2.03
C SER A 162 -4.00 13.37 3.47
N GLU A 163 -4.98 12.69 4.06
CA GLU A 163 -5.27 12.77 5.50
C GLU A 163 -5.12 11.38 6.16
N PRO A 164 -4.92 11.31 7.49
CA PRO A 164 -4.82 10.03 8.19
C PRO A 164 -6.06 9.15 7.94
N PHE A 165 -5.84 7.87 7.68
CA PHE A 165 -6.91 6.91 7.39
C PHE A 165 -7.99 6.89 8.47
N THR A 166 -7.63 6.98 9.75
CA THR A 166 -8.61 6.98 10.84
C THR A 166 -9.59 8.15 10.75
N ASP A 167 -9.09 9.32 10.37
CA ASP A 167 -9.86 10.55 10.29
C ASP A 167 -10.76 10.54 9.04
N TRP A 168 -10.23 10.05 7.92
CA TRP A 168 -10.99 9.84 6.70
C TRP A 168 -12.08 8.79 6.87
N TRP A 169 -11.73 7.63 7.46
CA TRP A 169 -12.64 6.50 7.64
C TRP A 169 -13.80 6.83 8.58
N ALA A 170 -13.58 7.63 9.62
CA ALA A 170 -14.64 8.10 10.50
C ALA A 170 -15.69 8.97 9.78
N LYS A 171 -15.32 9.62 8.67
CA LYS A 171 -16.22 10.48 7.87
C LYS A 171 -16.93 9.72 6.76
N TYR A 172 -16.24 8.76 6.12
CA TYR A 172 -16.65 8.21 4.83
C TYR A 172 -16.62 6.67 4.74
N GLY A 173 -16.24 5.97 5.82
CA GLY A 173 -16.09 4.51 5.83
C GLY A 173 -17.41 3.71 5.85
N GLU A 174 -18.55 4.37 6.06
CA GLU A 174 -19.90 3.77 6.06
C GLU A 174 -20.65 4.04 4.76
#